data_AF-A0A820NJI1-F1
#
_entry.id   AF-A0A820NJI1-F1
#
_cell.length_a   1.000
_cell.length_b   1.000
_cell.length_c   1.000
_cell.angle_alpha   90.00
_cell.angle_beta   90.00
_cell.angle_gamma   90.00
#
_symmetry.space_group_name_H-M   'P 1'
#
loop_
_entity.id
_entity.type
_entity.pdbx_description
1 polymer ?
#
loop_
_entity_poly.entity_id
_entity_poly.type
_entity_poly.pdbx_seq_one_letter_code
_entity_poly.pdbx_strand_id
1 'polypeptide(L)'
;CLPNTLSLTFHGINAKKLVNQLSNQLAFSTGSACHEDNQHQSISTTLQAIGLSYKLSTSTIRLSTSYMTTDDEIDQAIILITDAVKQQLSSLTNEHKYD
;
A
#
# COMPACT_ATOMS: atom_id res chain seq x y z
N CYS A 1 2.27 -2.40 -20.40
CA CYS A 1 2.52 -2.76 -18.99
C CYS A 1 4.03 -2.93 -18.82
N LEU A 2 4.60 -2.35 -17.75
CA LEU A 2 5.99 -2.64 -17.39
C LEU A 2 6.03 -3.95 -16.59
N PRO A 3 6.95 -4.88 -16.88
CA PRO A 3 7.00 -6.18 -16.21
C PRO A 3 7.42 -6.09 -14.75
N ASN A 4 8.04 -4.98 -14.34
CA ASN A 4 8.61 -4.78 -13.02
C ASN A 4 7.68 -4.04 -12.05
N THR A 5 6.42 -3.77 -12.41
CA THR A 5 5.50 -3.00 -11.55
C THR A 5 4.26 -3.79 -11.20
N LEU A 6 3.99 -3.92 -9.91
CA LEU A 6 2.80 -4.55 -9.35
C LEU A 6 2.02 -3.53 -8.52
N SER A 7 0.72 -3.36 -8.82
CA SER A 7 -0.18 -2.49 -8.06
C SER A 7 -1.19 -3.35 -7.31
N LEU A 8 -1.19 -3.29 -5.98
CA LEU A 8 -2.02 -4.12 -5.11
C LEU A 8 -2.95 -3.26 -4.26
N THR A 9 -4.19 -3.70 -4.06
CA THR A 9 -5.13 -3.03 -3.16
C THR A 9 -5.55 -3.97 -2.05
N PHE A 10 -5.32 -3.55 -0.81
CA PHE A 10 -5.67 -4.31 0.39
C PHE A 10 -6.89 -3.64 1.05
N HIS A 11 -8.01 -4.33 1.14
CA HIS A 11 -9.21 -3.73 1.73
C HIS A 11 -9.02 -3.57 3.24
N GLY A 12 -9.36 -2.40 3.78
CA GLY A 12 -9.31 -2.16 5.22
C GLY A 12 -7.92 -1.88 5.78
N ILE A 13 -6.98 -1.39 4.97
CA ILE A 13 -5.72 -0.87 5.49
C ILE A 13 -5.55 0.61 5.11
N ASN A 14 -4.56 1.26 5.71
CA ASN A 14 -4.09 2.56 5.24
C ASN A 14 -2.73 2.40 4.56
N ALA A 15 -2.65 2.62 3.25
CA ALA A 15 -1.41 2.41 2.49
C ALA A 15 -0.28 3.35 2.93
N LYS A 16 -0.59 4.62 3.29
CA LYS A 16 0.41 5.57 3.80
C LYS A 16 0.98 5.10 5.13
N LYS A 17 0.13 4.60 6.03
CA LYS A 17 0.58 4.00 7.30
C LYS A 17 1.45 2.78 7.05
N LEU A 18 1.09 1.93 6.08
CA LEU A 18 1.88 0.74 5.72
C LEU A 18 3.28 1.13 5.21
N VAL A 19 3.39 2.11 4.30
CA VAL A 19 4.68 2.63 3.82
C VAL A 19 5.51 3.17 4.98
N ASN A 20 4.91 3.99 5.85
CA ASN A 20 5.61 4.57 7.00
C ASN A 20 6.07 3.50 8.02
N GLN A 21 5.29 2.44 8.20
CA GLN A 21 5.62 1.35 9.12
C GLN A 21 6.84 0.55 8.65
N LEU A 22 7.01 0.40 7.33
CA LEU A 22 8.03 -0.44 6.73
C LEU A 22 9.21 0.35 6.14
N SER A 23 9.20 1.69 6.20
CA SER A 23 10.15 2.56 5.48
C SER A 23 11.62 2.32 5.80
N ASN A 24 11.94 1.83 7.00
CA ASN A 24 13.32 1.50 7.40
C ASN A 24 13.82 0.16 6.86
N GLN A 25 12.94 -0.67 6.30
CA GLN A 25 13.24 -2.05 5.89
C GLN A 25 12.89 -2.32 4.42
N LEU A 26 11.88 -1.64 3.88
CA LEU A 26 11.38 -1.85 2.53
C LEU A 26 10.91 -0.54 1.90
N ALA A 27 11.44 -0.23 0.72
CA ALA A 27 11.05 0.93 -0.06
C ALA A 27 9.95 0.57 -1.08
N PHE A 28 8.80 1.24 -0.97
CA PHE A 28 7.69 1.14 -1.92
C PHE A 28 6.80 2.39 -1.82
N SER A 29 5.83 2.52 -2.73
CA SER A 29 4.97 3.70 -2.81
C SER A 29 3.50 3.36 -2.63
N THR A 30 2.69 4.37 -2.29
CA THR A 30 1.25 4.25 -2.36
C THR A 30 0.78 4.33 -3.83
N GLY A 31 -0.43 3.84 -4.08
CA GLY A 31 -1.09 3.99 -5.38
C GLY A 31 -1.74 5.36 -5.61
N SER A 32 -1.78 6.22 -4.58
CA SER A 32 -2.31 7.59 -4.63
C SER A 32 -1.33 8.55 -5.31
N ALA A 33 -1.85 9.62 -5.93
CA ALA A 33 -0.98 10.68 -6.44
C ALA A 33 -0.34 11.42 -5.26
N CYS A 34 0.98 11.48 -5.19
CA CYS A 34 1.66 12.41 -4.29
C CYS A 34 1.71 13.78 -4.97
N HIS A 35 0.71 14.62 -4.70
CA HIS A 35 0.91 16.07 -4.67
C HIS A 35 0.63 16.51 -3.24
N GLU A 36 1.71 16.84 -2.53
CA GLU A 36 1.66 17.48 -1.22
C GLU A 36 1.40 18.97 -1.43
N ASP A 37 0.13 19.32 -1.63
CA ASP A 37 -0.34 20.67 -1.36
C ASP A 37 -1.75 20.55 -0.78
N ASN A 38 -1.88 20.92 0.50
CA ASN A 38 -3.12 21.16 1.24
C ASN A 38 -4.03 19.97 1.53
N GLN A 39 -3.85 19.36 2.73
CA GLN A 39 -4.93 18.82 3.60
C GLN A 39 -5.94 17.81 3.00
N HIS A 40 -5.75 17.35 1.77
CA HIS A 40 -6.60 16.42 1.06
C HIS A 40 -5.69 15.49 0.25
N GLN A 41 -5.68 14.20 0.61
CA GLN A 41 -5.01 13.17 -0.20
C GLN A 41 -5.55 13.23 -1.62
N SER A 42 -4.71 13.67 -2.56
CA SER A 42 -5.05 13.68 -3.97
C SER A 42 -5.15 12.24 -4.47
N ILE A 43 -6.37 11.85 -4.80
CA ILE A 43 -6.69 10.52 -5.30
C ILE A 43 -6.02 10.32 -6.66
N SER A 44 -5.50 9.12 -6.92
CA SER A 44 -4.96 8.79 -8.23
C SER A 44 -6.08 8.85 -9.27
N THR A 45 -5.94 9.75 -10.24
CA THR A 45 -6.86 9.86 -11.38
C THR A 45 -6.88 8.56 -12.19
N THR A 46 -5.75 7.87 -12.28
CA THR A 46 -5.65 6.55 -12.92
C THR A 46 -6.48 5.49 -12.18
N LEU A 47 -6.36 5.40 -10.86
CA LEU A 47 -7.12 4.41 -10.08
C LEU A 47 -8.63 4.65 -10.18
N GLN A 48 -9.06 5.92 -10.19
CA GLN A 48 -10.46 6.28 -10.43
C GLN A 48 -10.93 5.92 -11.84
N ALA A 49 -10.12 6.20 -12.85
CA ALA A 49 -10.47 5.92 -14.24
C ALA A 49 -10.67 4.41 -14.50
N ILE A 50 -9.99 3.55 -13.75
CA ILE A 50 -10.17 2.10 -13.79
C ILE A 50 -11.23 1.59 -12.79
N GLY A 51 -11.99 2.49 -12.16
CA GLY A 51 -13.17 2.16 -11.35
C GLY A 51 -12.92 1.90 -9.87
N LEU A 52 -11.72 2.21 -9.33
CA LEU A 52 -11.52 2.11 -7.88
C LEU A 52 -12.21 3.27 -7.16
N SER A 53 -12.92 2.94 -6.09
CA SER A 53 -13.46 3.95 -5.17
C SER A 53 -12.33 4.67 -4.43
N TYR A 54 -12.67 5.80 -3.80
CA TYR A 54 -11.73 6.54 -2.97
C TYR A 54 -11.11 5.67 -1.87
N LYS A 55 -11.94 4.90 -1.15
CA LYS A 55 -11.49 4.02 -0.07
C LYS A 55 -10.50 2.95 -0.55
N LEU A 56 -10.72 2.42 -1.75
CA LEU A 56 -9.81 1.43 -2.33
C LEU A 56 -8.51 2.08 -2.79
N SER A 57 -8.59 3.26 -3.40
CA SER A 57 -7.43 4.00 -3.87
C SER A 57 -6.46 4.38 -2.74
N THR A 58 -6.96 4.72 -1.55
CA THR A 58 -6.13 5.00 -0.36
C THR A 58 -5.53 3.75 0.28
N SER A 59 -5.97 2.57 -0.15
CA SER A 59 -5.49 1.27 0.31
C SER A 59 -4.65 0.53 -0.75
N THR A 60 -4.31 1.22 -1.84
CA THR A 60 -3.45 0.71 -2.91
C THR A 60 -1.97 1.00 -2.64
N ILE A 61 -1.09 0.04 -2.90
CA ILE A 61 0.36 0.21 -2.94
C ILE A 61 0.92 -0.17 -4.31
N ARG A 62 2.12 0.31 -4.62
CA ARG A 62 2.88 -0.02 -5.83
C ARG A 62 4.26 -0.51 -5.45
N LEU A 63 4.55 -1.72 -5.92
CA LEU A 63 5.84 -2.37 -5.81
C LEU A 63 6.51 -2.30 -7.18
N SER A 64 7.79 -1.92 -7.17
CA SER A 64 8.60 -1.89 -8.37
C SER A 64 9.90 -2.63 -8.10
N THR A 65 10.28 -3.53 -9.01
CA THR A 65 11.57 -4.21 -8.96
C THR A 65 12.55 -3.61 -9.96
N SER A 66 13.83 -3.94 -9.81
CA SER A 66 14.87 -3.64 -10.78
C SER A 66 15.64 -4.91 -11.14
N TYR A 67 16.54 -4.82 -12.12
CA TYR A 67 17.46 -5.91 -12.42
C TYR A 67 18.38 -6.30 -11.25
N MET A 68 18.55 -5.41 -10.26
CA MET A 68 19.32 -5.69 -9.04
C MET A 68 18.49 -6.33 -7.93
N THR A 69 17.16 -6.39 -8.07
CA THR A 69 16.28 -7.00 -7.06
C THR A 69 16.45 -8.51 -7.06
N THR A 70 16.70 -9.08 -5.89
CA THR A 70 16.94 -10.51 -5.69
C THR A 70 15.67 -11.26 -5.23
N ASP A 71 15.63 -12.57 -5.45
CA ASP A 71 14.53 -13.43 -4.97
C ASP A 71 14.42 -13.38 -3.43
N ASP A 72 15.55 -13.34 -2.73
CA ASP A 72 15.57 -13.20 -1.26
C ASP A 72 14.93 -11.89 -0.79
N GLU A 73 15.20 -10.77 -1.47
CA GLU A 73 14.55 -9.48 -1.17
C GLU A 73 13.04 -9.54 -1.43
N ILE A 74 12.61 -10.27 -2.46
CA ILE A 74 11.19 -10.48 -2.75
C ILE A 74 10.53 -11.27 -1.62
N ASP A 75 11.15 -12.37 -1.19
CA ASP A 75 10.64 -13.19 -0.08
C ASP A 75 10.55 -12.40 1.23
N GLN A 76 11.57 -11.59 1.54
CA GLN A 76 11.54 -10.69 2.69
C GLN A 76 10.43 -9.64 2.58
N ALA A 77 10.26 -9.03 1.41
CA ALA A 77 9.19 -8.07 1.17
C ALA A 77 7.80 -8.69 1.37
N ILE A 78 7.59 -9.93 0.91
CA ILE A 78 6.35 -10.68 1.11
C ILE A 78 6.04 -10.84 2.60
N ILE A 79 7.02 -11.25 3.40
CA ILE A 79 6.85 -11.44 4.85
C ILE A 79 6.50 -10.11 5.53
N LEU A 80 7.31 -9.07 5.29
CA LEU A 80 7.14 -7.75 5.90
C LEU A 80 5.77 -7.14 5.58
N ILE A 81 5.36 -7.18 4.31
CA ILE A 81 4.07 -6.64 3.87
C ILE A 81 2.92 -7.44 4.49
N THR A 82 3.00 -8.77 4.44
CA THR A 82 1.94 -9.66 4.95
C THR A 82 1.69 -9.44 6.44
N ASP A 83 2.76 -9.37 7.24
CA ASP A 83 2.64 -9.21 8.68
C ASP A 83 2.11 -7.82 9.06
N ALA A 84 2.59 -6.77 8.39
CA ALA A 84 2.09 -5.41 8.61
C ALA A 84 0.62 -5.25 8.18
N VAL A 85 0.19 -5.88 7.08
CA VAL A 85 -1.22 -5.91 6.65
C VAL A 85 -2.08 -6.64 7.69
N LYS A 86 -1.67 -7.84 8.13
CA LYS A 86 -2.40 -8.60 9.17
C LYS A 86 -2.53 -7.81 10.46
N GLN A 87 -1.50 -7.07 10.87
CA GLN A 87 -1.54 -6.23 12.06
C GLN A 87 -2.60 -5.13 11.93
N GLN A 88 -2.63 -4.40 10.81
CA GLN A 88 -3.64 -3.35 10.58
C GLN A 88 -5.06 -3.91 10.55
N LEU A 89 -5.28 -5.06 9.92
CA LEU A 89 -6.58 -5.73 9.88
C LEU A 89 -7.04 -6.20 11.26
N SER A 90 -6.11 -6.72 12.08
CA SER A 90 -6.42 -7.20 13.43
C SER A 90 -6.78 -6.05 14.39
N SER A 91 -6.18 -4.86 14.21
CA SER A 91 -6.56 -3.67 14.97
C SER A 91 -8.02 -3.25 14.71
N LEU A 92 -8.50 -3.37 13.47
CA LEU A 92 -9.89 -3.04 13.12
C LEU A 92 -10.92 -3.98 13.75
N THR A 93 -10.60 -5.27 13.86
CA THR A 93 -11.49 -6.25 14.52
C THR A 93 -11.63 -6.00 16.03
N ASN A 94 -10.69 -5.30 16.66
CA ASN A 94 -10.75 -4.99 18.09
C ASN A 94 -11.51 -3.69 18.39
N GLU A 95 -11.58 -2.75 17.45
CA GLU A 95 -12.36 -1.50 17.64
C GLU A 95 -13.87 -1.74 17.56
N HIS A 96 -14.36 -2.68 16.74
CA HIS A 96 -15.78 -3.03 16.66
C HIS A 96 -16.32 -3.89 17.82
N LYS A 97 -15.50 -4.15 18.86
CA LYS A 97 -15.94 -4.91 20.05
C LYS A 97 -16.36 -4.00 21.22
N TYR A 98 -16.22 -2.69 21.07
CA TYR A 98 -16.52 -1.69 22.12
C TYR A 98 -17.63 -0.70 21.72
N ASP A 99 -18.37 -0.98 20.64
CA ASP A 99 -19.60 -0.27 20.26
C ASP A 99 -20.85 -1.13 20.57
#